data_AF-A0A3N5YEG2-F1
#
_entry.id   AF-A0A3N5YEG2-F1
#
_cell.length_a   1.000
_cell.length_b   1.000
_cell.length_c   1.000
_cell.angle_alpha   90.00
_cell.angle_beta   90.00
_cell.angle_gamma   90.00
#
_symmetry.space_group_name_H-M   'P 1'
#
loop_
_entity.id
_entity.type
_entity.pdbx_description
1 polymer ?
#
loop_
_entity_poly.entity_id
_entity_poly.type
_entity_poly.pdbx_seq_one_letter_code
_entity_poly.pdbx_strand_id
1 'polypeptide(L)'
;MKAIVIGCMVLAFTVAVFYVLLGAGIITAPSLESKEWQRTLIYVAAGCYVLGGLLVLARKRWLWIIGLVMNTLVLVFFFIMYRNNPAVMLSLPGLATKLPQVILEAGLIYLTAAYHLMPKK
;
A
#
# COMPACT_ATOMS: atom_id res chain seq x y z
N MET A 1 13.35 9.02 -13.36
CA MET A 1 13.39 8.21 -12.12
C MET A 1 13.11 8.97 -10.83
N LYS A 2 13.66 10.18 -10.58
CA LYS A 2 13.32 10.96 -9.36
C LYS A 2 11.80 11.15 -9.18
N ALA A 3 11.10 11.52 -10.24
CA ALA A 3 9.64 11.68 -10.23
C ALA A 3 8.90 10.39 -9.86
N ILE A 4 9.38 9.22 -10.32
CA ILE A 4 8.75 7.92 -10.04
C ILE A 4 8.96 7.54 -8.57
N VAL A 5 10.15 7.77 -8.01
CA VAL A 5 10.43 7.57 -6.57
C VAL A 5 9.48 8.43 -5.73
N ILE A 6 9.36 9.71 -6.05
CA ILE A 6 8.45 10.64 -5.35
C ILE A 6 6.99 10.19 -5.52
N GLY A 7 6.58 9.83 -6.74
CA GLY A 7 5.23 9.33 -7.02
C GLY A 7 4.90 8.07 -6.22
N CYS A 8 5.82 7.11 -6.12
CA CYS A 8 5.64 5.92 -5.30
C CYS A 8 5.53 6.28 -3.81
N MET A 9 6.36 7.20 -3.31
CA MET A 9 6.24 7.66 -1.92
C MET A 9 4.87 8.32 -1.66
N VAL A 10 4.43 9.22 -2.55
CA VAL A 10 3.13 9.90 -2.44
C VAL A 10 1.99 8.88 -2.44
N LEU A 11 2.00 7.92 -3.37
CA LEU A 11 0.99 6.87 -3.42
C LEU A 11 0.99 6.02 -2.14
N ALA A 12 2.16 5.62 -1.64
CA ALA A 12 2.26 4.87 -0.39
C ALA A 12 1.66 5.65 0.79
N PHE A 13 1.94 6.95 0.88
CA PHE A 13 1.41 7.79 1.96
C PHE A 13 -0.09 8.03 1.81
N THR A 14 -0.58 8.25 0.59
CA THR A 14 -2.02 8.34 0.32
C THR A 14 -2.75 7.07 0.76
N VAL A 15 -2.19 5.89 0.45
CA VAL A 15 -2.74 4.61 0.91
C VAL A 15 -2.72 4.51 2.43
N ALA A 16 -1.61 4.89 3.08
CA ALA A 16 -1.51 4.87 4.53
C ALA A 16 -2.58 5.76 5.18
N VAL A 17 -2.82 6.96 4.62
CA VAL A 17 -3.89 7.85 5.09
C VAL A 17 -5.25 7.17 4.97
N PHE A 18 -5.57 6.53 3.85
CA PHE A 18 -6.84 5.80 3.73
C PHE A 18 -6.98 4.68 4.77
N TYR A 19 -5.91 3.93 5.06
CA TYR A 19 -5.96 2.93 6.13
C TYR A 19 -6.16 3.57 7.52
N VAL A 20 -5.52 4.70 7.82
CA VAL A 20 -5.75 5.42 9.07
C VAL A 20 -7.20 5.88 9.19
N LEU A 21 -7.76 6.43 8.10
CA LEU A 21 -9.16 6.87 8.06
C LEU A 21 -10.14 5.70 8.21
N LEU A 22 -9.84 4.55 7.63
CA LEU A 22 -10.60 3.31 7.83
C LEU A 22 -10.50 2.80 9.27
N GLY A 23 -9.29 2.79 9.85
CA GLY A 23 -9.06 2.34 11.23
C GLY A 23 -9.73 3.24 12.27
N ALA A 24 -9.76 4.55 12.00
CA ALA A 24 -10.46 5.56 12.79
C ALA A 24 -12.00 5.51 12.61
N GLY A 25 -12.51 4.75 11.64
CA GLY A 25 -13.94 4.67 11.34
C GLY A 25 -14.51 5.91 10.65
N ILE A 26 -13.66 6.81 10.15
CA ILE A 26 -14.09 8.00 9.38
C ILE A 26 -14.60 7.56 8.00
N ILE A 27 -13.90 6.63 7.36
CA ILE A 27 -14.37 5.94 6.17
C ILE A 27 -14.87 4.56 6.62
N THR A 28 -16.09 4.20 6.23
CA THR A 28 -16.70 2.92 6.58
C THR A 28 -16.85 2.05 5.33
N ALA A 29 -16.37 0.80 5.41
CA ALA A 29 -16.61 -0.20 4.36
C ALA A 29 -17.63 -1.24 4.87
N PRO A 30 -18.44 -1.84 3.99
CA PRO A 30 -19.36 -2.90 4.36
C PRO A 30 -18.63 -4.01 5.14
N SER A 31 -19.25 -4.56 6.18
CA SER A 31 -18.70 -5.69 6.95
C SER A 31 -17.33 -5.49 7.64
N LEU A 32 -16.84 -4.25 7.77
CA LEU A 32 -15.78 -3.90 8.75
C LEU A 32 -16.30 -3.92 10.20
N GLU A 33 -17.21 -4.85 10.50
CA GLU A 33 -17.93 -4.94 11.76
C GLU A 33 -16.99 -5.34 12.91
N SER A 34 -16.71 -4.32 13.71
CA SER A 34 -16.57 -4.29 15.17
C SER A 34 -15.50 -5.13 15.87
N LYS A 35 -14.79 -6.03 15.19
CA LYS A 35 -13.74 -6.81 15.84
C LYS A 35 -12.46 -5.99 16.01
N GLU A 36 -12.06 -5.77 17.26
CA GLU A 36 -10.89 -4.97 17.64
C GLU A 36 -9.62 -5.37 16.87
N TRP A 37 -9.38 -6.67 16.69
CA TRP A 37 -8.22 -7.18 15.94
C TRP A 37 -8.19 -6.74 14.48
N GLN A 38 -9.34 -6.50 13.84
CA GLN A 38 -9.39 -6.02 12.46
C GLN A 38 -8.92 -4.56 12.38
N ARG A 39 -9.25 -3.73 13.37
CA ARG A 39 -8.75 -2.34 13.46
C ARG A 39 -7.24 -2.32 13.66
N THR A 40 -6.71 -3.20 14.51
CA THR A 40 -5.25 -3.35 14.68
C THR A 40 -4.57 -3.68 13.35
N LEU A 41 -5.10 -4.64 12.58
CA LEU A 41 -4.54 -4.99 11.27
C LEU A 41 -4.59 -3.84 10.26
N ILE A 42 -5.63 -3.01 10.31
CA ILE A 42 -5.75 -1.81 9.47
C ILE A 42 -4.65 -0.79 9.79
N TYR A 43 -4.33 -0.57 11.07
CA TYR A 43 -3.21 0.31 11.44
C TYR A 43 -1.85 -0.29 11.11
N VAL A 44 -1.69 -1.61 11.25
CA VAL A 44 -0.47 -2.31 10.80
C VAL A 44 -0.28 -2.12 9.30
N ALA A 45 -1.33 -2.28 8.50
CA ALA A 45 -1.30 -1.99 7.07
C ALA A 45 -0.85 -0.55 6.79
N ALA A 46 -1.41 0.45 7.48
CA ALA A 46 -0.95 1.84 7.36
C ALA A 46 0.55 1.99 7.64
N GLY A 47 1.04 1.37 8.73
CA GLY A 47 2.45 1.36 9.09
C GLY A 47 3.34 0.74 8.01
N CYS A 48 2.93 -0.39 7.41
CA CYS A 48 3.63 -1.01 6.31
C CYS A 48 3.78 -0.07 5.10
N TYR A 49 2.72 0.65 4.72
CA TYR A 49 2.80 1.61 3.62
C TYR A 49 3.67 2.82 3.93
N VAL A 50 3.64 3.35 5.16
CA VAL A 50 4.55 4.44 5.58
C VAL A 50 6.00 3.97 5.50
N LEU A 51 6.33 2.83 6.13
CA LEU A 51 7.68 2.29 6.14
C LEU A 51 8.15 1.94 4.72
N GLY A 52 7.31 1.26 3.93
CA GLY A 52 7.57 0.95 2.53
C GLY A 52 7.84 2.21 1.70
N GLY A 53 7.03 3.26 1.86
CA GLY A 53 7.23 4.56 1.20
C GLY A 53 8.55 5.24 1.59
N LEU A 54 8.93 5.19 2.86
CA LEU A 54 10.22 5.73 3.34
C LEU A 54 11.42 4.94 2.76
N LEU A 55 11.32 3.61 2.68
CA LEU A 55 12.37 2.76 2.10
C LEU A 55 12.63 3.08 0.62
N VAL A 56 11.61 3.53 -0.12
CA VAL A 56 11.75 3.96 -1.52
C VAL A 56 12.67 5.17 -1.67
N LEU A 57 12.66 6.08 -0.69
CA LEU A 57 13.50 7.29 -0.73
C LEU A 57 15.00 7.00 -0.60
N ALA A 58 15.37 5.87 0.00
CA ALA A 58 16.77 5.51 0.23
C ALA A 58 17.55 5.18 -1.06
N ARG A 59 16.87 5.04 -2.20
CA ARG A 59 17.45 4.78 -3.54
C ARG A 59 18.40 3.57 -3.63
N LYS A 60 18.23 2.58 -2.75
CA LYS A 60 18.98 1.32 -2.83
C LYS A 60 18.04 0.20 -3.27
N ARG A 61 18.44 -0.57 -4.30
CA ARG A 61 17.60 -1.63 -4.92
C ARG A 61 16.95 -2.57 -3.91
N TRP A 62 17.74 -3.10 -2.99
CA TRP A 62 17.27 -4.02 -1.95
C TRP A 62 16.20 -3.43 -1.01
N LEU A 63 16.23 -2.12 -0.72
CA LEU A 63 15.22 -1.46 0.11
C LEU A 63 13.92 -1.27 -0.66
N TRP A 64 14.02 -1.08 -1.98
CA TRP A 64 12.85 -1.04 -2.86
C TRP A 64 12.18 -2.41 -2.97
N ILE A 65 12.98 -3.48 -3.04
CA ILE A 65 12.46 -4.85 -3.00
C ILE A 65 11.73 -5.11 -1.68
N ILE A 66 12.33 -4.73 -0.55
CA ILE A 66 11.68 -4.87 0.77
C ILE A 66 10.38 -4.07 0.82
N GLY A 67 10.39 -2.82 0.38
CA GLY A 67 9.18 -1.99 0.32
C GLY A 67 8.09 -2.56 -0.60
N LEU A 68 8.48 -3.11 -1.75
CA LEU A 68 7.58 -3.83 -2.67
C LEU A 68 6.95 -5.03 -1.97
N VAL A 69 7.75 -5.91 -1.36
CA VAL A 69 7.25 -7.11 -0.67
C VAL A 69 6.31 -6.73 0.47
N MET A 70 6.68 -5.77 1.31
CA MET A 70 5.84 -5.31 2.42
C MET A 70 4.47 -4.81 1.94
N ASN A 71 4.44 -3.95 0.92
CA ASN A 71 3.21 -3.38 0.40
C ASN A 71 2.35 -4.43 -0.32
N THR A 72 2.97 -5.32 -1.10
CA THR A 72 2.28 -6.42 -1.79
C THR A 72 1.68 -7.41 -0.81
N LEU A 73 2.33 -7.72 0.31
CA LEU A 73 1.76 -8.59 1.33
C LEU A 73 0.45 -8.02 1.89
N VAL A 74 0.36 -6.71 2.12
CA VAL A 74 -0.88 -6.06 2.58
C VAL A 74 -1.99 -6.18 1.52
N LEU A 75 -1.66 -6.02 0.24
CA LEU A 75 -2.60 -6.20 -0.85
C LEU A 75 -3.10 -7.65 -0.93
N VAL A 76 -2.18 -8.62 -0.88
CA VAL A 76 -2.48 -10.05 -0.89
C VAL A 76 -3.37 -10.45 0.29
N PHE A 77 -3.04 -10.01 1.52
CA PHE A 77 -3.86 -10.31 2.69
C PHE A 77 -5.28 -9.77 2.55
N PHE A 78 -5.46 -8.58 1.97
CA PHE A 78 -6.78 -8.05 1.68
C PHE A 78 -7.58 -8.95 0.73
N PHE A 79 -6.97 -9.36 -0.39
CA PHE A 79 -7.65 -10.25 -1.34
C PHE A 79 -7.97 -11.61 -0.72
N ILE A 80 -7.06 -12.19 0.06
CA ILE A 80 -7.32 -13.46 0.77
C ILE A 80 -8.49 -13.31 1.75
N MET A 81 -8.51 -12.22 2.53
CA MET A 81 -9.52 -11.97 3.55
C MET A 81 -10.92 -11.72 2.95
N TYR A 82 -11.00 -11.02 1.83
CA TYR A 82 -12.26 -10.58 1.24
C TYR A 82 -12.64 -11.26 -0.08
N ARG A 83 -11.91 -12.30 -0.53
CA ARG A 83 -12.18 -13.01 -1.81
C ARG A 83 -13.64 -13.47 -1.99
N ASN A 84 -14.30 -13.82 -0.88
CA ASN A 84 -15.68 -14.31 -0.89
C ASN A 84 -16.69 -13.19 -0.60
N ASN A 85 -16.25 -11.94 -0.49
CA ASN A 85 -17.07 -10.80 -0.12
C ASN A 85 -16.85 -9.62 -1.10
N PRO A 86 -17.37 -9.74 -2.33
CA PRO A 86 -17.15 -8.74 -3.38
C PRO A 86 -17.73 -7.37 -3.03
N ALA A 87 -18.74 -7.32 -2.14
CA ALA A 87 -19.31 -6.07 -1.65
C ALA A 87 -18.26 -5.20 -0.93
N VAL A 88 -17.28 -5.79 -0.24
CA VAL A 88 -16.17 -5.03 0.38
C VAL A 88 -15.16 -4.60 -0.67
N MET A 89 -14.76 -5.53 -1.54
CA MET A 89 -13.72 -5.30 -2.54
C MET A 89 -14.11 -4.20 -3.55
N LEU A 90 -15.37 -4.21 -3.98
CA LEU A 90 -15.92 -3.27 -4.96
C LEU A 90 -16.59 -2.06 -4.31
N SER A 91 -16.60 -1.98 -2.98
CA SER A 91 -17.07 -0.77 -2.29
C SER A 91 -16.18 0.42 -2.62
N LEU A 92 -16.75 1.63 -2.47
CA LEU A 92 -15.99 2.86 -2.68
C LEU A 92 -14.71 2.93 -1.81
N PRO A 93 -14.72 2.61 -0.50
CA PRO A 93 -13.49 2.53 0.30
C PRO A 93 -12.51 1.44 -0.17
N GLY A 94 -13.06 0.29 -0.59
CA GLY A 94 -12.28 -0.81 -1.16
C GLY A 94 -11.51 -0.32 -2.39
N LEU A 95 -12.19 0.24 -3.38
CA LEU A 95 -11.56 0.75 -4.59
C LEU A 95 -10.62 1.93 -4.31
N ALA A 96 -11.02 2.86 -3.44
CA ALA A 96 -10.21 4.02 -3.06
C ALA A 96 -8.86 3.65 -2.43
N THR A 97 -8.80 2.54 -1.69
CA THR A 97 -7.54 2.01 -1.15
C THR A 97 -6.78 1.18 -2.17
N LYS A 98 -7.45 0.32 -2.95
CA LYS A 98 -6.79 -0.67 -3.80
C LYS A 98 -6.23 -0.09 -5.09
N LEU A 99 -6.90 0.88 -5.72
CA LEU A 99 -6.38 1.53 -6.93
C LEU A 99 -5.00 2.16 -6.73
N PRO A 100 -4.77 3.03 -5.73
CA PRO A 100 -3.44 3.59 -5.49
C PRO A 100 -2.43 2.53 -5.05
N GLN A 101 -2.84 1.44 -4.39
CA GLN A 101 -1.94 0.31 -4.06
C GLN A 101 -1.43 -0.40 -5.31
N VAL A 102 -2.32 -0.72 -6.26
CA VAL A 102 -1.92 -1.39 -7.51
C VAL A 102 -1.00 -0.50 -8.34
N ILE A 103 -1.29 0.81 -8.43
CA ILE A 103 -0.43 1.77 -9.13
C ILE A 103 0.93 1.88 -8.44
N LEU A 104 0.95 1.93 -7.10
CA LEU A 104 2.19 1.92 -6.30
C LEU A 104 3.04 0.68 -6.61
N GLU A 105 2.44 -0.51 -6.58
CA GLU A 105 3.15 -1.76 -6.83
C GLU A 105 3.73 -1.81 -8.24
N ALA A 106 2.97 -1.38 -9.25
CA ALA A 106 3.47 -1.25 -10.62
C ALA A 106 4.69 -0.29 -10.68
N GLY A 107 4.63 0.85 -9.97
CA GLY A 107 5.73 1.79 -9.85
C GLY A 107 6.97 1.20 -9.17
N LEU A 108 6.79 0.42 -8.11
CA LEU A 108 7.88 -0.24 -7.37
C LEU A 108 8.52 -1.37 -8.17
N ILE A 109 7.72 -2.17 -8.90
CA ILE A 109 8.21 -3.18 -9.83
C ILE A 109 9.06 -2.51 -10.90
N TYR A 110 8.53 -1.43 -11.52
CA TYR A 110 9.25 -0.67 -12.52
C TYR A 110 10.58 -0.13 -11.96
N LEU A 111 10.58 0.53 -10.79
CA LEU A 111 11.80 1.04 -10.17
C LEU A 111 12.82 -0.07 -9.91
N THR A 112 12.35 -1.23 -9.44
CA THR A 112 13.22 -2.37 -9.12
C THR A 112 13.85 -2.98 -10.37
N ALA A 113 13.08 -3.12 -11.46
CA ALA A 113 13.55 -3.65 -12.73
C ALA A 113 14.47 -2.67 -13.46
N ALA A 114 14.09 -1.38 -13.50
CA ALA A 114 14.83 -0.29 -14.12
C ALA A 114 16.01 0.22 -13.27
N TYR A 115 16.33 -0.43 -12.14
CA TYR A 115 17.39 0.02 -11.22
C TYR A 115 18.74 0.25 -11.92
N HIS A 116 19.08 -0.60 -12.90
CA HIS A 116 20.32 -0.52 -13.66
C HIS A 116 20.45 0.76 -14.50
N LEU A 117 19.33 1.41 -14.83
CA LEU A 117 19.30 2.68 -15.56
C LEU A 117 19.60 3.88 -14.66
N MET A 118 19.68 3.70 -13.34
CA MET A 118 19.95 4.82 -12.44
C MET A 118 21.40 5.29 -12.54
N PRO A 119 21.61 6.61 -12.57
CA PRO A 119 22.94 7.15 -12.37
C PRO A 119 23.44 6.70 -11.00
N LYS A 120 24.56 5.97 -11.00
CA LYS A 120 25.28 5.65 -9.78
C LYS A 120 25.69 6.98 -9.15
N LYS A 121 25.18 7.26 -7.96
CA LYS A 121 25.67 8.37 -7.15
C LYS A 121 27.05 8.04 -6.61
#